data_AF-A0A834VTX1-F1
#
_entry.id   AF-A0A834VTX1-F1
#
_cell.length_a   1.000
_cell.length_b   1.000
_cell.length_c   1.000
_cell.angle_alpha   90.00
_cell.angle_beta   90.00
_cell.angle_gamma   90.00
#
_symmetry.space_group_name_H-M   'P 1'
#
loop_
_entity.id
_entity.type
_entity.pdbx_description
1 polymer ?
#
loop_
_entity_poly.entity_id
_entity_poly.type
_entity_poly.pdbx_seq_one_letter_code
_entity_poly.pdbx_strand_id
1 'polypeptide(L)'
;MANRLLRERGGEDVGKNWVDRFIQRNPELRTRRSRPYDRQRAACEDPVLIKGWFELVQNTKAKYGIIDEDMYNFDETGFIMGKILSQARTNQGNLSAGQASLHAFTSHQLALLL
;
A
#
# COMPACT_ATOMS: atom_id res chain seq x y z
N MET A 1 12.91 15.09 21.67
CA MET A 1 13.61 13.80 21.50
C MET A 1 15.11 13.93 21.77
N ALA A 2 15.86 14.79 21.06
CA ALA A 2 17.29 14.99 21.28
C ALA A 2 17.69 15.30 22.74
N ASN A 3 17.00 16.25 23.40
CA ASN A 3 17.28 16.57 24.81
C ASN A 3 17.01 15.40 25.76
N ARG A 4 16.02 14.55 25.47
CA ARG A 4 15.75 13.35 26.27
C ARG A 4 16.95 12.39 26.21
N LEU A 5 17.46 12.14 25.00
CA LEU A 5 18.61 11.26 24.78
C LEU A 5 19.90 11.80 25.41
N LEU A 6 20.09 13.13 25.45
CA LEU A 6 21.26 13.74 26.08
C LEU A 6 21.18 13.66 27.60
N ARG A 7 20.01 13.91 28.20
CA ARG A 7 19.80 13.76 29.65
C ARG A 7 20.02 12.33 30.12
N GLU A 8 19.57 11.33 29.36
CA GLU A 8 19.84 9.92 29.65
C GLU A 8 21.34 9.58 29.63
N ARG A 9 22.16 10.36 28.91
CA ARG A 9 23.62 10.19 28.82
C ARG A 9 24.40 11.13 29.76
N GLY A 10 23.71 11.87 30.64
CA GLY A 10 24.33 12.85 31.53
C GLY A 10 24.84 14.12 30.84
N GLY A 11 24.36 14.40 29.62
CA GLY A 11 24.72 15.60 28.85
C GLY A 11 23.76 16.77 29.05
N GLU A 12 24.22 17.96 28.69
CA GLU A 12 23.43 19.19 28.68
C GLU A 12 22.44 19.23 27.50
N ASP A 13 21.44 20.11 27.60
CA ASP A 13 20.42 20.30 26.55
C ASP A 13 21.02 20.89 25.26
N VAL A 14 20.42 20.61 24.10
CA VAL A 14 20.92 21.14 22.83
C VAL A 14 20.75 22.65 22.72
N GLY A 15 21.73 23.33 22.13
CA GLY A 15 21.63 24.76 21.81
C GLY A 15 20.58 25.07 20.74
N LYS A 16 20.09 26.31 20.72
CA LYS A 16 19.02 26.80 19.82
C LYS A 16 19.24 26.48 18.33
N ASN A 17 20.48 26.58 17.87
CA ASN A 17 20.84 26.40 16.45
C ASN A 17 21.29 24.96 16.12
N TRP A 18 21.05 23.99 17.02
CA TRP A 18 21.54 22.63 16.86
C TRP A 18 20.94 21.93 15.64
N VAL A 19 19.63 22.09 15.41
CA VAL A 19 18.92 21.44 14.29
C VAL A 19 19.49 21.89 12.95
N ASP A 20 19.65 23.20 12.74
CA ASP A 20 20.17 23.75 11.49
C ASP A 20 21.60 23.28 11.23
N ARG A 21 22.46 23.32 12.26
CA ARG A 21 23.84 22.81 12.17
C ARG A 21 23.90 21.31 11.91
N PHE A 22 22.96 20.55 12.49
CA PHE A 22 22.89 19.11 12.27
C PHE A 22 22.50 18.77 10.83
N ILE A 23 21.53 19.49 10.25
CA ILE A 23 21.13 19.31 8.85
C ILE A 23 22.29 19.71 7.92
N GLN A 24 22.97 20.83 8.19
CA GLN A 24 24.11 21.29 7.39
C GLN A 24 25.28 20.30 7.38
N ARG A 25 25.52 19.59 8.50
CA ARG A 25 26.59 18.60 8.62
C ARG A 25 26.30 17.29 7.90
N ASN A 26 25.02 16.97 7.67
CA ASN A 26 24.58 15.69 7.13
C ASN A 26 23.74 15.92 5.85
N PRO A 27 24.37 16.36 4.74
CA PRO A 27 23.66 16.71 3.50
C PRO A 27 22.95 15.53 2.82
N GLU A 28 23.32 14.30 3.18
CA GLU A 28 22.67 13.06 2.74
C GLU A 28 21.27 12.85 3.33
N LEU A 29 20.93 13.56 4.42
CA LEU A 29 19.61 13.45 5.03
C LEU A 29 18.54 14.06 4.13
N ARG A 30 17.60 13.22 3.71
CA ARG A 30 16.43 13.64 2.94
C ARG A 30 15.19 13.55 3.80
N THR A 31 14.42 14.64 3.85
CA THR A 31 13.11 14.65 4.50
C THR A 31 12.15 13.74 3.74
N ARG A 32 11.74 12.63 4.35
CA ARG A 32 10.64 11.81 3.86
C ARG A 32 9.36 12.19 4.59
N ARG A 33 8.37 12.69 3.85
CA ARG A 33 7.04 12.91 4.44
C ARG A 33 6.40 11.56 4.72
N SER A 34 5.91 11.37 5.95
CA SER A 34 5.04 10.24 6.23
C SER A 34 3.78 10.35 5.39
N ARG A 35 3.27 9.22 4.89
CA ARG A 35 1.92 9.20 4.34
C ARG A 35 0.94 9.37 5.51
N PRO A 36 -0.15 10.16 5.34
CA PRO A 36 -1.22 10.17 6.31
C PRO A 36 -1.71 8.74 6.52
N TYR A 37 -1.65 8.28 7.76
CA TYR A 37 -2.23 7.03 8.18
C TYR A 37 -3.57 7.34 8.84
N ASP A 38 -4.60 6.54 8.55
CA ASP A 38 -5.90 6.76 9.15
C ASP A 38 -5.82 6.43 10.65
N ARG A 39 -6.01 7.45 11.48
CA ARG A 39 -5.92 7.33 12.94
C ARG A 39 -6.99 6.40 13.50
N GLN A 40 -8.18 6.36 12.90
CA GLN A 40 -9.24 5.45 13.33
C GLN A 40 -8.82 4.01 13.05
N ARG A 41 -8.25 3.76 11.86
CA ARG A 41 -7.68 2.45 11.51
C ARG A 41 -6.61 2.01 12.51
N ALA A 42 -5.66 2.90 12.83
CA ALA A 42 -4.61 2.61 13.81
C ALA A 42 -5.15 2.26 15.21
N ALA A 43 -6.23 2.92 15.63
CA ALA A 43 -6.84 2.67 16.94
C ALA A 43 -7.62 1.35 16.98
N CYS A 44 -8.08 0.86 15.83
CA CYS A 44 -8.81 -0.40 15.71
C CYS A 44 -7.92 -1.61 15.42
N GLU A 45 -6.61 -1.42 15.26
CA GLU A 45 -5.66 -2.52 15.03
C GLU A 45 -5.28 -3.21 16.33
N ASP A 46 -5.50 -4.52 16.40
CA ASP A 46 -4.99 -5.38 17.46
C ASP A 46 -3.77 -6.18 16.94
N PRO A 47 -2.56 -5.90 17.44
CA PRO A 47 -1.35 -6.61 17.03
C PRO A 47 -1.43 -8.13 17.19
N VAL A 48 -2.15 -8.63 18.20
CA VAL A 48 -2.30 -10.07 18.45
C VAL A 48 -3.16 -10.70 17.35
N LEU A 49 -4.29 -10.06 17.03
CA LEU A 49 -5.20 -10.52 15.98
C LEU A 49 -4.53 -10.48 14.61
N ILE A 50 -3.82 -9.40 14.29
CA ILE A 50 -3.10 -9.25 13.03
C ILE A 50 -2.04 -10.36 12.90
N LYS A 51 -1.25 -10.58 13.95
CA LYS A 51 -0.23 -11.64 13.97
C LYS A 51 -0.84 -13.02 13.79
N GLY A 52 -1.91 -13.33 14.54
CA GLY A 52 -2.61 -14.61 14.43
C GLY A 52 -3.18 -14.86 13.02
N TRP A 53 -3.69 -13.81 12.37
CA TRP A 53 -4.14 -13.91 10.98
C TRP A 53 -3.00 -14.28 10.02
N PHE A 54 -1.83 -13.63 10.13
CA PHE A 54 -0.69 -13.95 9.28
C PHE A 54 -0.16 -15.36 9.51
N GLU A 55 -0.10 -15.83 10.77
CA GLU A 55 0.30 -17.20 11.09
C GLU A 55 -0.67 -18.22 10.49
N LEU A 56 -1.98 -17.97 10.58
CA LEU A 56 -2.99 -18.81 9.96
C LEU A 56 -2.84 -18.90 8.44
N VAL A 57 -2.61 -17.77 7.77
CA VAL A 57 -2.38 -17.71 6.32
C VAL A 57 -1.15 -18.53 5.95
N GLN A 58 -0.03 -18.37 6.65
CA GLN A 58 1.20 -19.12 6.37
C GLN A 58 1.01 -20.63 6.58
N ASN A 59 0.35 -21.03 7.67
CA ASN A 59 0.04 -22.44 7.94
C ASN A 59 -0.86 -23.05 6.85
N THR A 60 -1.83 -22.27 6.37
CA THR A 60 -2.74 -22.70 5.30
C THR A 60 -1.99 -22.87 3.99
N LYS A 61 -1.12 -21.92 3.62
CA LYS A 61 -0.27 -22.03 2.44
C LYS A 61 0.63 -23.25 2.50
N ALA A 62 1.29 -23.48 3.64
CA ALA A 62 2.15 -24.64 3.84
C ALA A 62 1.37 -25.96 3.75
N LYS A 63 0.16 -26.02 4.32
CA LYS A 63 -0.69 -27.21 4.32
C LYS A 63 -1.13 -27.63 2.91
N TYR A 64 -1.47 -26.65 2.07
CA TYR A 64 -2.00 -26.89 0.73
C TYR A 64 -0.96 -26.72 -0.38
N GLY A 65 0.29 -26.40 -0.04
CA GLY A 65 1.37 -26.18 -1.01
C GLY A 65 1.11 -24.97 -1.93
N ILE A 66 0.41 -23.95 -1.44
CA ILE A 66 0.08 -22.74 -2.20
C ILE A 66 1.34 -21.89 -2.33
N ILE A 67 1.79 -21.68 -3.56
CA ILE A 67 2.92 -20.83 -3.91
C ILE A 67 2.51 -19.35 -3.93
N ASP A 68 3.48 -18.45 -3.77
CA ASP A 68 3.22 -17.01 -3.74
C ASP A 68 2.62 -16.50 -5.06
N GLU A 69 2.99 -17.14 -6.17
CA GLU A 69 2.52 -16.83 -7.52
C GLU A 69 1.02 -17.12 -7.72
N ASP A 70 0.45 -18.04 -6.94
CA ASP A 70 -0.95 -18.45 -7.00
C ASP A 70 -1.84 -17.68 -6.00
N MET A 71 -1.28 -16.65 -5.34
CA MET A 71 -2.04 -15.77 -4.45
C MET A 71 -2.54 -14.52 -5.20
N TYR A 72 -3.83 -14.51 -5.52
CA TYR A 72 -4.48 -13.36 -6.15
C TYR A 72 -5.19 -12.49 -5.12
N ASN A 73 -4.99 -11.17 -5.21
CA ASN A 73 -5.78 -10.23 -4.43
C ASN A 73 -7.19 -10.15 -4.99
N PHE A 74 -8.20 -10.32 -4.14
CA PHE A 74 -9.58 -10.07 -4.48
C PHE A 74 -10.00 -8.73 -3.89
N ASP A 75 -9.40 -7.64 -4.38
CA ASP A 75 -9.91 -6.29 -4.14
C ASP A 75 -10.70 -5.85 -5.36
N GLU A 76 -12.00 -5.65 -5.18
CA GLU A 76 -12.81 -5.00 -6.20
C GLU A 76 -12.26 -3.59 -6.45
N THR A 77 -11.54 -3.41 -7.56
CA THR A 77 -11.31 -2.08 -8.12
C THR A 77 -12.63 -1.66 -8.78
N GLY A 78 -13.56 -1.17 -7.96
CA GLY A 78 -14.86 -0.71 -8.43
C GLY A 78 -14.70 0.43 -9.42
N PHE A 79 -14.93 0.16 -10.70
CA PHE A 79 -15.47 1.21 -11.57
C PHE A 79 -16.82 1.60 -10.97
N ILE A 80 -16.94 2.83 -10.50
CA ILE A 80 -18.22 3.37 -10.03
C ILE A 80 -19.11 3.55 -11.27
N MET A 81 -19.80 2.49 -11.67
CA MET A 81 -20.83 2.55 -12.70
C MET A 81 -22.00 3.34 -12.14
N GLY A 82 -22.12 4.62 -12.53
CA GLY A 82 -23.18 5.52 -12.07
C GLY A 82 -22.71 6.88 -11.54
N LYS A 83 -21.41 7.18 -11.51
CA LYS A 83 -20.94 8.56 -11.34
C LYS A 83 -20.65 9.16 -12.71
N ILE A 84 -21.53 10.05 -13.19
CA ILE A 84 -21.16 11.02 -14.22
C ILE A 84 -20.18 12.00 -13.56
N LEU A 85 -18.90 11.64 -13.51
CA LEU A 85 -17.84 12.62 -13.29
C LEU A 85 -17.57 13.26 -14.64
N SER A 86 -18.00 14.51 -14.80
CA SER A 86 -17.56 15.36 -15.89
C SER A 86 -16.08 15.69 -15.69
N GLN A 87 -15.21 14.76 -16.06
CA GLN A 87 -13.85 14.99 -16.54
C GLN A 87 -13.19 13.67 -16.92
N ALA A 88 -13.27 13.36 -18.22
CA ALA A 88 -12.39 12.38 -18.84
C ALA A 88 -10.95 12.92 -18.77
N ARG A 89 -10.04 12.17 -18.13
CA ARG A 89 -8.60 12.31 -18.36
C ARG A 89 -8.20 11.25 -19.39
N THR A 90 -8.02 11.66 -20.64
CA THR A 90 -7.35 10.83 -21.64
C THR A 90 -5.84 10.96 -21.43
N ASN A 91 -5.23 9.94 -20.83
CA ASN A 91 -3.79 9.74 -20.98
C ASN A 91 -3.57 9.09 -22.35
N GLN A 92 -3.23 9.93 -23.31
CA GLN A 92 -2.83 9.54 -24.65
C GLN A 92 -1.45 8.86 -24.55
N GLY A 93 -1.41 7.56 -24.83
CA GLY A 93 -0.21 6.74 -24.78
C GLY A 93 -0.28 5.57 -25.75
N ASN A 94 0.22 5.83 -26.96
CA ASN A 94 0.69 4.90 -28.00
C ASN A 94 0.33 3.41 -27.88
N LEU A 95 -0.59 2.96 -28.73
CA LEU A 95 -0.60 1.60 -29.25
C LEU A 95 -0.68 1.66 -30.77
N SER A 96 0.41 1.27 -31.41
CA SER A 96 0.53 1.08 -32.85
C SER A 96 -0.54 0.09 -33.33
N ALA A 97 -1.28 0.49 -34.37
CA ALA A 97 -2.26 -0.34 -35.04
C ALA A 97 -1.60 -1.60 -35.62
N GLY A 98 -1.85 -2.73 -34.97
CA GLY A 98 -1.44 -4.06 -35.41
C GLY A 98 -2.50 -5.08 -35.01
N GLN A 99 -3.48 -5.25 -35.90
CA GLN A 99 -4.31 -6.44 -36.12
C GLN A 99 -4.74 -7.29 -34.92
N ALA A 100 -6.04 -7.27 -34.60
CA ALA A 100 -6.75 -8.48 -34.15
C ALA A 100 -8.24 -8.37 -34.51
N SER A 101 -8.60 -8.97 -35.64
CA SER A 101 -9.95 -9.45 -35.91
C SER A 101 -10.19 -10.66 -35.00
N LEU A 102 -11.34 -10.70 -34.30
CA LEU A 102 -12.33 -11.79 -34.34
C LEU A 102 -13.20 -11.79 -33.07
N HIS A 103 -14.50 -11.64 -33.34
CA HIS A 103 -15.63 -12.25 -32.66
C HIS A 103 -15.95 -11.89 -31.19
N ALA A 104 -17.03 -11.11 -31.09
CA ALA A 104 -17.97 -11.15 -29.99
C ALA A 104 -18.37 -12.59 -29.67
N PHE A 105 -18.03 -13.07 -28.46
CA PHE A 105 -18.73 -14.18 -27.84
C PHE A 105 -19.73 -13.62 -26.84
N THR A 106 -20.99 -13.65 -27.27
CA THR A 106 -22.17 -13.30 -26.51
C THR A 106 -22.31 -14.20 -25.28
N SER A 107 -22.48 -13.55 -24.13
CA SER A 107 -22.90 -14.13 -22.86
C SER A 107 -24.27 -14.80 -22.98
N HIS A 108 -24.29 -16.11 -23.28
CA HIS A 108 -25.39 -17.02 -22.92
C HIS A 108 -24.87 -18.46 -23.02
N GLN A 109 -25.30 -19.33 -22.09
CA GLN A 109 -24.77 -20.66 -21.75
C GLN A 109 -23.53 -20.53 -20.86
N LEU A 110 -23.62 -20.60 -19.53
CA LEU A 110 -23.90 -21.83 -18.79
C LEU A 110 -24.64 -21.48 -17.47
N ALA A 111 -25.94 -21.78 -17.44
CA ALA A 111 -26.61 -22.20 -16.22
C ALA A 111 -26.87 -23.71 -16.36
N LEU A 112 -26.74 -24.45 -15.26
CA LEU A 112 -26.99 -25.89 -15.06
C LEU A 112 -25.80 -26.84 -15.30
N LEU A 113 -25.02 -27.11 -14.24
CA LEU A 113 -24.96 -28.44 -13.59
C LEU A 113 -23.97 -28.44 -12.41
N LEU A 114 -24.50 -28.81 -11.24
CA LEU A 114 -23.92 -28.96 -9.88
C LEU A 114 -23.86 -27.69 -9.02
#